data_AF-A0A529XFX5-F1
#
_entry.id   AF-A0A529XFX5-F1
#
_cell.length_a   1.000
_cell.length_b   1.000
_cell.length_c   1.000
_cell.angle_alpha   90.00
_cell.angle_beta   90.00
_cell.angle_gamma   90.00
#
_symmetry.space_group_name_H-M   'P 1'
#
loop_
_entity.id
_entity.type
_entity.pdbx_description
1 polymer ?
#
loop_
_entity_poly.entity_id
_entity_poly.type
_entity_poly.pdbx_seq_one_letter_code
_entity_poly.pdbx_strand_id
1 'polypeptide(L)' 'LELRAPLAALPESLSRYALELSGDGNQLTYTYDNQSDRPGVASLIRDLETAGVQFRDLDTKNSSLEEIFVNLLRQEP' A
#
# COMPACT_ATOMS: atom_id res chain seq x y z
N LEU A 1 0.02 0.26 5.16
CA LEU A 1 -0.07 -0.98 5.97
C LEU A 1 0.78 -0.81 7.22
N GLU A 2 0.21 -1.09 8.39
CA GLU A 2 0.98 -1.13 9.65
C GLU A 2 1.40 -2.57 9.96
N LEU A 3 2.71 -2.76 10.11
CA LEU A 3 3.30 -4.04 10.41
C LEU A 3 3.19 -4.38 11.89
N ARG A 4 3.00 -5.67 12.17
CA ARG A 4 2.92 -6.16 13.55
C ARG A 4 4.30 -6.19 14.22
N ALA A 5 5.34 -6.35 13.43
CA ALA A 5 6.74 -6.28 13.84
C ALA A 5 7.54 -5.48 12.79
N PRO A 6 8.54 -4.68 13.22
CA PRO A 6 9.42 -3.99 12.29
C PRO A 6 10.15 -4.97 11.37
N LEU A 7 10.14 -4.70 10.07
CA LEU A 7 10.97 -5.39 9.10
C LEU A 7 12.31 -4.69 8.96
N ALA A 8 13.41 -5.46 9.03
CA ALA A 8 14.75 -4.94 8.76
C ALA A 8 14.99 -4.72 7.25
N ALA A 9 14.33 -5.52 6.41
CA ALA A 9 14.40 -5.42 4.97
C ALA A 9 13.13 -6.00 4.32
N LEU A 10 12.84 -5.52 3.11
CA LEU A 10 11.79 -6.08 2.27
C LEU A 10 12.24 -7.42 1.65
N PRO A 11 11.46 -8.50 1.79
CA PRO A 11 11.71 -9.77 1.10
C PRO A 11 11.77 -9.62 -0.42
N GLU A 12 12.69 -10.33 -1.10
CA GLU A 12 12.83 -10.28 -2.56
C GLU A 12 11.53 -10.67 -3.30
N SER A 13 10.76 -11.62 -2.76
CA SER A 13 9.46 -12.02 -3.30
C SER A 13 8.48 -10.84 -3.40
N LEU A 14 8.63 -9.85 -2.52
CA LEU A 14 7.79 -8.67 -2.45
C LEU A 14 8.37 -7.48 -3.23
N SER A 15 9.62 -7.54 -3.68
CA SER A 15 10.26 -6.49 -4.49
C SER A 15 9.57 -6.27 -5.85
N ARG A 16 8.75 -7.24 -6.32
CA ARG A 16 7.90 -7.09 -7.51
C ARG A 16 6.77 -6.08 -7.29
N TYR A 17 6.34 -5.90 -6.05
CA TYR A 17 5.38 -4.89 -5.64
C TYR A 17 6.22 -3.66 -5.31
N ALA A 18 5.90 -2.51 -5.90
CA ALA A 18 6.59 -1.24 -5.63
C ALA A 18 6.24 -0.75 -4.21
N LEU A 19 6.70 -1.49 -3.21
CA LEU A 19 6.45 -1.26 -1.80
C LEU A 19 7.53 -0.35 -1.25
N GLU A 20 7.11 0.63 -0.47
CA GLU A 20 8.01 1.50 0.27
C GLU A 20 7.94 1.13 1.75
N LEU A 21 9.09 0.76 2.32
CA LEU A 21 9.24 0.51 3.75
C LEU A 21 9.60 1.83 4.45
N SER A 22 8.85 2.18 5.49
CA SER A 22 9.16 3.32 6.35
C SER A 22 10.51 3.14 7.04
N GLY A 23 11.18 4.24 7.41
CA GLY A 23 12.48 4.21 8.06
C GLY A 23 12.52 3.39 9.35
N ASP A 24 11.41 3.33 10.09
CA ASP A 24 11.27 2.53 11.31
C ASP A 24 11.00 1.04 11.03
N GLY A 25 10.75 0.66 9.78
CA GLY A 25 10.40 -0.71 9.40
C GLY A 25 8.99 -1.15 9.80
N ASN A 26 8.20 -0.28 10.42
CA ASN A 26 6.86 -0.57 10.95
C ASN A 26 5.71 -0.32 9.96
N GLN A 27 5.99 0.34 8.84
CA GLN A 27 4.96 0.66 7.85
C GLN A 27 5.42 0.29 6.44
N LEU A 28 4.48 -0.25 5.68
CA LEU A 28 4.61 -0.51 4.24
C LEU A 28 3.57 0.29 3.47
N THR A 29 4.03 1.02 2.46
CA THR A 29 3.17 1.75 1.52
C THR A 29 3.14 0.98 0.21
N TYR A 30 1.94 0.64 -0.26
CA TYR A 30 1.73 0.03 -1.57
C TYR A 30 0.98 0.97 -2.48
N THR A 31 1.64 1.43 -3.53
CA THR A 31 1.01 2.26 -4.56
C THR A 31 0.57 1.37 -5.71
N TYR A 32 -0.75 1.29 -5.91
CA TYR A 32 -1.35 0.56 -7.02
C TYR A 32 -2.14 1.51 -7.91
N ASP A 33 -2.11 1.22 -9.21
CA ASP A 33 -2.84 1.97 -10.21
C ASP A 33 -4.10 1.18 -10.60
N ASN A 34 -5.28 1.75 -10.34
CA ASN A 34 -6.57 1.08 -10.53
C ASN A 34 -6.94 0.89 -12.02
N GLN A 35 -6.13 1.43 -12.95
CA GLN A 35 -6.32 1.25 -14.40
C GLN A 35 -5.42 0.15 -14.99
N SER A 36 -4.50 -0.42 -14.21
CA SER A 36 -3.50 -1.38 -14.71
C SER A 36 -3.83 -2.82 -14.33
N ASP A 37 -3.49 -3.76 -15.22
CA ASP A 37 -3.54 -5.24 -15.07
C ASP A 37 -2.55 -5.77 -14.00
N ARG A 38 -2.18 -4.93 -13.02
CA ARG A 38 -1.25 -5.29 -11.96
C ARG A 38 -1.95 -6.15 -10.91
N PRO A 39 -1.21 -7.07 -10.25
CA PRO A 39 -1.76 -7.83 -9.13
C PRO A 39 -2.32 -6.88 -8.08
N GLY A 40 -3.64 -6.94 -7.87
CA GLY A 40 -4.34 -6.07 -6.92
C GLY A 40 -3.92 -6.31 -5.46
N VAL A 41 -4.42 -5.49 -4.55
CA VAL A 41 -4.13 -5.56 -3.10
C VAL A 41 -4.34 -6.98 -2.53
N ALA A 42 -5.29 -7.74 -3.05
CA ALA A 42 -5.55 -9.12 -2.64
C ALA A 42 -4.40 -10.10 -2.93
N SER A 43 -3.63 -9.88 -4.01
CA SER A 43 -2.45 -10.69 -4.32
C SER A 43 -1.30 -10.31 -3.38
N LEU A 44 -1.09 -9.01 -3.17
CA LEU A 44 -0.11 -8.51 -2.21
C LEU A 44 -0.31 -9.10 -0.82
N ILE A 45 -1.54 -9.09 -0.29
CA ILE A 45 -1.84 -9.66 1.04
C ILE A 45 -1.42 -11.13 1.12
N ARG A 46 -1.72 -11.90 0.07
CA ARG A 46 -1.42 -13.33 0.01
C ARG A 46 0.09 -13.60 -0.05
N ASP A 47 0.83 -12.79 -0.82
CA ASP A 47 2.29 -12.85 -0.87
C ASP A 47 2.93 -12.40 0.46
N LEU A 48 2.37 -11.40 1.14
CA LEU A 48 2.82 -10.96 2.48
C LEU A 48 2.70 -12.10 3.49
N GLU A 49 1.55 -12.78 3.54
CA GLU A 49 1.36 -13.95 4.41
C GLU A 49 2.33 -15.09 4.07
N THR A 50 2.53 -15.35 2.78
CA THR A 50 3.47 -16.39 2.31
C THR A 50 4.92 -16.05 2.66
N ALA A 51 5.29 -14.78 2.62
CA ALA A 51 6.58 -14.27 3.06
C ALA A 51 6.73 -14.21 4.59
N GLY A 52 5.69 -14.58 5.36
CA GLY A 52 5.68 -14.51 6.82
C GLY A 52 5.58 -13.09 7.38
N VAL A 53 5.22 -12.12 6.54
CA VAL A 53 5.07 -10.72 6.93
C VAL A 53 3.69 -10.51 7.54
N GLN A 54 3.66 -10.29 8.85
CA GLN A 54 2.43 -10.00 9.59
C GLN A 54 2.17 -8.50 9.66
N PHE A 55 0.97 -8.09 9.26
CA PHE A 55 0.48 -6.73 9.44
C PHE A 55 -0.67 -6.72 10.46
N ARG A 56 -0.81 -5.60 11.18
CA ARG A 56 -1.91 -5.34 12.11
C ARG A 56 -3.08 -4.70 11.41
N ASP A 57 -2.78 -3.74 10.52
CA ASP A 57 -3.79 -2.90 9.91
C ASP A 57 -3.44 -2.60 8.45
N LEU A 58 -4.49 -2.45 7.63
CA LEU A 58 -4.40 -2.17 6.21
C LEU A 58 -5.29 -0.96 5.93
N ASP A 59 -4.67 0.22 5.92
CA ASP A 59 -5.30 1.40 5.37
C ASP A 59 -5.12 1.40 3.84
N THR A 60 -6.22 1.27 3.11
CA THR A 60 -6.25 1.36 1.65
C THR A 60 -6.96 2.64 1.26
N LYS A 61 -6.20 3.64 0.82
CA LYS A 61 -6.78 4.83 0.19
C LYS A 61 -6.89 4.61 -1.32
N ASN A 62 -8.12 4.66 -1.82
CA ASN A 62 -8.39 4.80 -3.23
C ASN A 62 -8.88 6.23 -3.48
N SER A 63 -8.02 7.09 -4.00
CA SER A 63 -8.42 8.42 -4.43
C SER A 63 -8.62 8.41 -5.94
N SER A 64 -9.86 8.63 -6.37
CA SER A 64 -10.15 8.84 -7.79
C SER A 64 -9.78 10.27 -8.19
N LEU A 65 -9.29 10.47 -9.42
CA LEU A 65 -8.99 11.82 -9.94
C LEU A 65 -10.22 12.75 -9.88
N GLU A 66 -11.42 12.20 -10.06
CA GLU A 66 -12.69 12.94 -9.89
C GLU A 66 -12.89 13.45 -8.46
N GLU A 67 -12.49 12.67 -7.45
CA GLU A 67 -12.66 13.02 -6.03
C GLU A 67 -11.66 14.10 -5.58
N ILE A 68 -10.45 14.10 -6.17
CA ILE A 68 -9.43 15.15 -6.00
C ILE A 68 -9.89 16.46 -6.66
N PHE A 69 -10.45 16.38 -7.87
CA PHE A 69 -10.92 17.55 -8.62
C PHE A 69 -12.10 18.25 -7.93
N VAL A 70 -13.05 17.47 -7.40
CA VAL A 70 -14.21 18.00 -6.68
C VAL A 70 -13.83 18.61 -5.32
N ASN A 71 -12.81 18.09 -4.62
CA ASN A 71 -12.32 18.73 -3.40
C ASN A 71 -11.64 20.08 -3.67
N LEU A 72 -10.89 20.19 -4.78
CA LEU A 72 -10.24 21.45 -5.16
C LEU A 72 -11.26 22.56 -5.49
N LEU A 73 -12.40 22.18 -6.08
CA LEU A 73 -13.50 23.08 -6.44
C LEU A 73 -14.41 23.50 -5.27
N ARG A 74 -14.34 22.81 -4.11
CA ARG A 74 -15.16 23.16 -2.93
C ARG A 74 -14.48 24.13 -1.96
N GLN A 75 -13.31 24.65 -2.31
CA GLN A 75 -12.60 25.66 -1.53
C GLN A 75 -12.92 27.08 -2.05
N GLU A 76 -14.21 27.43 -2.17
CA GLU A 76 -14.65 28.81 -2.38
C GLU A 76 -15.95 29.07 -1.58
N PRO A 77 -15.88 29.83 -0.48
CA PRO A 77 -16.94 30.73 -0.06
C PRO A 77 -16.66 32.18 -0.47
#